data_AF-A0A2G5TQV4-F1
#
_entry.id   AF-A0A2G5TQV4-F1
#
_cell.length_a   1.000
_cell.length_b   1.000
_cell.length_c   1.000
_cell.angle_alpha   90.00
_cell.angle_beta   90.00
_cell.angle_gamma   90.00
#
_symmetry.space_group_name_H-M   'P 1'
#
loop_
_entity.id
_entity.type
_entity.pdbx_description
1 polymer ?
#
loop_
_entity_poly.entity_id
_entity_poly.type
_entity_poly.pdbx_seq_one_letter_code
_entity_poly.pdbx_strand_id
1 'polypeptide(L)'
;MKNTKILHQKNTKILSSSIKATTETPKPMSNICALCNLQRQRCELNVRQINEKLIIMVGWILLDYCSIKETARFLEPGGRLVCHEHIFETIFEVFETLQIAQMKEIDMCSEGQMEKIMKIVDSLSSGINFKGFSACLREFARKNKVTNGDLKNAGLTSQFDPEKSPKIEENSEKSILQISTTRCAICQKSQNPMKIIQSQNEKLVIVVGNVLRGVVTFKKAKPILAMSDQPLNFCVSHITEAIDGIFRALQREKIDEIRDSCPYMKNVMIVVNVMRPKLSSGLFVKIFQDFVKIHSKIQ
;
A
#
# COMPACT_ATOMS: atom_id res chain seq x y z
N MET A 1 31.08 -85.78 -3.11
CA MET A 1 30.30 -85.11 -2.04
C MET A 1 29.42 -84.04 -2.66
N LYS A 2 28.27 -83.78 -2.04
CA LYS A 2 27.09 -83.07 -2.54
C LYS A 2 27.32 -81.61 -2.94
N ASN A 3 26.40 -81.17 -3.82
CA ASN A 3 25.75 -79.86 -3.91
C ASN A 3 26.36 -78.70 -4.72
N THR A 4 25.84 -78.57 -5.96
CA THR A 4 24.96 -77.49 -6.45
C THR A 4 25.20 -76.04 -5.96
N LYS A 5 25.48 -75.13 -6.90
CA LYS A 5 24.57 -74.00 -7.22
C LYS A 5 24.86 -73.41 -8.60
N ILE A 6 23.81 -73.43 -9.41
CA ILE A 6 23.61 -72.76 -10.69
C ILE A 6 23.17 -71.31 -10.40
N LEU A 7 23.68 -70.33 -11.14
CA LEU A 7 22.94 -69.31 -11.91
C LEU A 7 23.99 -68.33 -12.52
N HIS A 8 24.34 -68.40 -13.80
CA HIS A 8 23.66 -67.81 -14.98
C HIS A 8 23.37 -66.30 -14.88
N GLN A 9 24.16 -65.50 -15.62
CA GLN A 9 23.72 -64.54 -16.65
C GLN A 9 24.96 -63.78 -17.17
N LYS A 10 25.40 -64.03 -18.41
CA LYS A 10 24.90 -63.59 -19.73
C LYS A 10 25.59 -62.31 -20.22
N ASN A 11 26.38 -62.55 -21.26
CA ASN A 11 26.95 -61.65 -22.25
C ASN A 11 26.08 -60.46 -22.67
N THR A 12 26.73 -59.30 -22.68
CA THR A 12 26.82 -58.32 -23.79
C THR A 12 25.75 -58.37 -24.90
N LYS A 13 24.98 -57.28 -25.02
CA LYS A 13 24.87 -56.53 -26.29
C LYS A 13 24.33 -55.12 -26.07
N ILE A 14 24.96 -54.20 -26.80
CA ILE A 14 24.71 -52.76 -26.90
C ILE A 14 23.32 -52.53 -27.52
N LEU A 15 22.56 -51.59 -26.96
CA LEU A 15 21.69 -50.70 -27.72
C LEU A 15 21.58 -49.36 -26.98
N SER A 16 22.13 -48.33 -27.61
CA SER A 16 22.05 -46.93 -27.24
C SER A 16 20.58 -46.48 -27.07
N SER A 17 20.23 -46.01 -25.88
CA SER A 17 19.05 -45.17 -25.68
C SER A 17 19.45 -43.91 -24.94
N SER A 18 19.11 -42.78 -25.54
CA SER A 18 19.46 -41.43 -25.10
C SER A 18 18.88 -41.13 -23.72
N ILE A 19 19.76 -40.95 -22.75
CA ILE A 19 19.41 -40.33 -21.47
C ILE A 19 19.15 -38.85 -21.76
N LYS A 20 17.88 -38.47 -21.85
CA LYS A 20 17.48 -37.06 -21.75
C LYS A 20 17.83 -36.61 -20.34
N ALA A 21 18.91 -35.85 -20.22
CA ALA A 21 19.15 -35.02 -19.06
C ALA A 21 17.94 -34.09 -18.91
N THR A 22 17.08 -34.37 -17.92
CA THR A 22 16.17 -33.36 -17.39
C THR A 22 17.04 -32.29 -16.76
N THR A 23 17.21 -31.21 -17.51
CA THR A 23 17.68 -29.93 -17.01
C THR A 23 16.68 -29.50 -15.94
N GLU A 24 17.04 -29.73 -14.67
CA GLU A 24 16.42 -29.02 -13.56
C GLU A 24 16.67 -27.53 -13.81
N THR A 25 15.64 -26.86 -14.30
CA THR A 25 15.63 -25.41 -14.40
C THR A 25 15.84 -24.84 -12.98
N PRO A 26 16.67 -23.79 -12.82
CA PRO A 26 16.88 -23.19 -11.51
C PRO A 26 15.52 -22.76 -10.95
N LYS A 27 15.20 -23.25 -9.75
CA LYS A 27 13.99 -22.90 -9.01
C LYS A 27 13.85 -21.35 -9.01
N PRO A 28 12.76 -20.77 -9.56
CA PRO A 28 12.64 -19.33 -9.64
C PRO A 28 12.64 -18.76 -8.22
N MET A 29 13.64 -17.91 -7.93
CA MET A 29 13.69 -17.14 -6.68
C MET A 29 12.35 -16.41 -6.53
N SER A 30 11.73 -16.50 -5.35
CA SER A 30 10.40 -15.99 -5.11
C SER A 30 10.28 -14.50 -5.49
N ASN A 31 9.47 -14.19 -6.52
CA ASN A 31 9.16 -12.83 -6.97
C ASN A 31 8.20 -12.09 -6.02
N ILE A 32 8.44 -12.21 -4.71
CA ILE A 32 7.59 -11.63 -3.67
C ILE A 32 8.14 -10.26 -3.30
N CYS A 33 7.32 -9.23 -3.44
CA CYS A 33 7.70 -7.90 -3.01
C CYS A 33 7.83 -7.83 -1.48
N ALA A 34 8.95 -7.32 -0.97
CA ALA A 34 9.21 -7.14 0.46
C ALA A 34 8.25 -6.16 1.15
N LEU A 35 7.58 -5.32 0.37
CA LEU A 35 6.66 -4.30 0.85
C LEU A 35 5.22 -4.79 0.91
N CYS A 36 4.68 -5.38 -0.17
CA CYS A 36 3.29 -5.88 -0.16
C CYS A 36 3.15 -7.39 0.06
N ASN A 37 4.26 -8.14 0.10
CA ASN A 37 4.29 -9.60 0.16
C ASN A 37 3.48 -10.31 -0.95
N LEU A 38 3.25 -9.65 -2.08
CA LEU A 38 2.59 -10.26 -3.24
C LEU A 38 3.63 -10.77 -4.24
N GLN A 39 3.34 -11.94 -4.80
CA GLN A 39 4.01 -12.40 -6.01
C GLN A 39 3.54 -11.54 -7.18
N ARG A 40 4.45 -10.80 -7.82
CA ARG A 40 4.13 -10.03 -9.03
C ARG A 40 5.01 -10.52 -10.18
N GLN A 41 4.46 -10.51 -11.38
CA GLN A 41 5.25 -10.73 -12.60
C GLN A 41 6.34 -9.66 -12.79
N ARG A 42 6.15 -8.44 -12.23
CA ARG A 42 7.07 -7.30 -12.35
C ARG A 42 7.78 -6.92 -11.04
N CYS A 43 8.02 -7.88 -10.15
CA CYS A 43 8.89 -7.69 -8.97
C CYS A 43 10.38 -7.75 -9.39
N GLU A 44 10.81 -6.89 -10.31
CA GLU A 44 12.16 -6.99 -10.90
C GLU A 44 13.18 -6.05 -10.24
N LEU A 45 12.73 -5.10 -9.41
CA LEU A 45 13.62 -4.14 -8.78
C LEU A 45 14.15 -4.69 -7.46
N ASN A 46 15.34 -5.29 -7.54
CA ASN A 46 16.11 -5.69 -6.37
C ASN A 46 16.84 -4.46 -5.78
N VAL A 47 16.23 -3.85 -4.78
CA VAL A 47 16.77 -2.69 -4.06
C VAL A 47 17.85 -3.15 -3.11
N ARG A 48 19.10 -2.85 -3.45
CA ARG A 48 20.28 -3.29 -2.69
C ARG A 48 20.98 -2.15 -1.96
N GLN A 49 21.00 -0.96 -2.56
CA GLN A 49 21.72 0.16 -1.99
C GLN A 49 20.94 0.73 -0.80
N ILE A 50 21.66 1.08 0.27
CA ILE A 50 21.04 1.60 1.49
C ILE A 50 20.29 2.91 1.23
N ASN A 51 20.82 3.77 0.34
CA ASN A 51 20.18 5.04 -0.01
C ASN A 51 18.84 4.83 -0.71
N GLU A 52 18.73 3.82 -1.58
CA GLU A 52 17.46 3.49 -2.23
C GLU A 52 16.44 2.97 -1.22
N LYS A 53 16.89 2.11 -0.29
CA LYS A 53 16.03 1.61 0.78
C LYS A 53 15.55 2.72 1.70
N LEU A 54 16.43 3.66 2.01
CA LEU A 54 16.13 4.83 2.80
C LEU A 54 15.03 5.66 2.13
N ILE A 55 15.15 5.96 0.84
CA ILE A 55 14.12 6.71 0.09
C ILE A 55 12.77 6.01 0.15
N ILE A 56 12.75 4.68 -0.04
CA ILE A 56 11.53 3.87 0.07
C ILE A 56 10.91 3.97 1.47
N MET A 57 11.72 3.87 2.52
CA MET A 57 11.22 3.98 3.90
C MET A 57 10.75 5.40 4.24
N VAL A 58 11.42 6.43 3.72
CA VAL A 58 10.95 7.82 3.84
C VAL A 58 9.57 7.97 3.21
N GLY A 59 9.39 7.52 1.95
CA GLY A 59 8.08 7.58 1.28
C GLY A 59 7.00 6.80 2.03
N TRP A 60 7.34 5.62 2.57
CA TRP A 60 6.42 4.81 3.36
C TRP A 60 6.02 5.43 4.69
N ILE A 61 6.93 6.12 5.37
CA ILE A 61 6.60 6.89 6.57
C ILE A 61 5.72 8.09 6.21
N LEU A 62 6.02 8.81 5.12
CA LEU A 62 5.19 9.92 4.66
C LEU A 62 3.75 9.49 4.31
N LEU A 63 3.59 8.26 3.78
CA LEU A 63 2.31 7.61 3.50
C LEU A 63 1.61 7.05 4.75
N ASP A 64 2.21 7.17 5.95
CA ASP A 64 1.75 6.53 7.19
C ASP A 64 1.55 5.00 7.05
N TYR A 65 2.44 4.34 6.31
CA TYR A 65 2.44 2.89 6.14
C TYR A 65 3.29 2.15 7.16
N CYS A 66 4.29 2.81 7.71
CA CYS A 66 5.07 2.30 8.82
C CYS A 66 5.60 3.43 9.69
N SER A 67 5.91 3.10 10.93
CA SER A 67 6.66 3.96 11.86
C SER A 67 8.17 3.83 11.63
N ILE A 68 8.94 4.80 12.13
CA ILE A 68 10.42 4.77 12.13
C ILE A 68 10.95 3.43 12.67
N LYS A 69 10.37 2.92 13.78
CA LYS A 69 10.81 1.66 14.41
C LYS A 69 10.61 0.43 13.51
N GLU A 70 9.58 0.42 12.68
CA GLU A 70 9.25 -0.71 11.81
C GLU A 70 10.15 -0.79 10.57
N THR A 71 10.92 0.25 10.27
CA THR A 71 11.81 0.30 9.09
C THR A 71 13.09 -0.53 9.21
N ALA A 72 13.53 -0.86 10.42
CA ALA A 72 14.83 -1.46 10.70
C ALA A 72 15.10 -2.71 9.84
N ARG A 73 14.11 -3.62 9.75
CA ARG A 73 14.19 -4.86 8.96
C ARG A 73 14.36 -4.62 7.46
N PHE A 74 13.82 -3.52 6.94
CA PHE A 74 13.95 -3.19 5.52
C PHE A 74 15.34 -2.62 5.21
N LEU A 75 15.90 -1.85 6.15
CA LEU A 75 17.22 -1.21 6.03
C LEU A 75 18.40 -2.18 6.25
N GLU A 76 18.18 -3.32 6.90
CA GLU A 76 19.18 -4.39 7.05
C GLU A 76 19.88 -4.77 5.73
N PRO A 77 21.14 -5.23 5.77
CA PRO A 77 21.89 -5.67 4.60
C PRO A 77 21.14 -6.68 3.69
N GLY A 78 21.51 -6.69 2.41
CA GLY A 78 20.95 -7.60 1.40
C GLY A 78 19.88 -6.97 0.52
N GLY A 79 19.51 -7.66 -0.56
CA GLY A 79 18.51 -7.17 -1.50
C GLY A 79 17.09 -7.19 -0.92
N ARG A 80 16.24 -6.26 -1.37
CA ARG A 80 14.79 -6.28 -1.14
C ARG A 80 14.11 -6.16 -2.50
N LEU A 81 13.31 -7.16 -2.87
CA LEU A 81 12.50 -7.07 -4.08
C LEU A 81 11.36 -6.09 -3.83
N VAL A 82 11.22 -5.07 -4.66
CA VAL A 82 10.14 -4.09 -4.56
C VAL A 82 9.40 -4.02 -5.89
N CYS A 83 8.07 -4.08 -5.86
CA CYS A 83 7.31 -3.93 -7.10
C CYS A 83 7.32 -2.46 -7.55
N HIS A 84 7.23 -2.27 -8.86
CA HIS A 84 7.31 -0.97 -9.49
C HIS A 84 6.31 0.05 -8.92
N GLU A 85 5.14 -0.41 -8.50
CA GLU A 85 4.09 0.48 -7.98
C GLU A 85 4.49 1.14 -6.66
N HIS A 86 5.10 0.42 -5.71
CA HIS A 86 5.58 1.05 -4.48
C HIS A 86 6.75 2.00 -4.71
N ILE A 87 7.54 1.78 -5.77
CA ILE A 87 8.59 2.72 -6.15
C ILE A 87 7.97 4.03 -6.64
N PHE A 88 6.92 3.93 -7.46
CA PHE A 88 6.19 5.10 -7.95
C PHE A 88 5.45 5.83 -6.81
N GLU A 89 4.77 5.11 -5.93
CA GLU A 89 4.12 5.70 -4.74
C GLU A 89 5.13 6.43 -3.86
N THR A 90 6.30 5.83 -3.63
CA THR A 90 7.38 6.45 -2.85
C THR A 90 7.83 7.75 -3.49
N ILE A 91 8.16 7.72 -4.79
CA ILE A 91 8.67 8.91 -5.49
C ILE A 91 7.59 9.99 -5.53
N PHE A 92 6.35 9.60 -5.79
CA PHE A 92 5.22 10.51 -5.81
C PHE A 92 5.01 11.19 -4.47
N GLU A 93 4.92 10.45 -3.36
CA GLU A 93 4.68 11.05 -2.05
C GLU A 93 5.81 11.99 -1.64
N VAL A 94 7.06 11.64 -1.96
CA VAL A 94 8.21 12.50 -1.69
C VAL A 94 8.12 13.80 -2.50
N PHE A 95 7.76 13.72 -3.78
CA PHE A 95 7.62 14.89 -4.65
C PHE A 95 6.42 15.75 -4.23
N GLU A 96 5.30 15.14 -3.87
CA GLU A 96 4.12 15.81 -3.32
C GLU A 96 4.48 16.56 -2.03
N THR A 97 5.20 15.90 -1.12
CA THR A 97 5.66 16.50 0.14
C THR A 97 6.59 17.70 -0.10
N LEU A 98 7.44 17.62 -1.12
CA LEU A 98 8.33 18.72 -1.54
C LEU A 98 7.63 19.80 -2.37
N GLN A 99 6.38 19.56 -2.79
CA GLN A 99 5.60 20.43 -3.66
C GLN A 99 6.30 20.69 -5.00
N ILE A 100 6.87 19.63 -5.58
CA ILE A 100 7.56 19.65 -6.87
C ILE A 100 6.88 18.73 -7.88
N ALA A 101 6.94 19.09 -9.15
CA ALA A 101 6.36 18.32 -10.24
C ALA A 101 7.42 17.77 -11.21
N GLN A 102 8.68 18.18 -11.07
CA GLN A 102 9.76 17.83 -11.99
C GLN A 102 11.04 17.48 -11.24
N MET A 103 11.77 16.49 -11.74
CA MET A 103 13.00 16.02 -11.10
C MET A 103 14.09 17.12 -11.00
N LYS A 104 14.11 18.08 -11.93
CA LYS A 104 15.05 19.20 -11.90
C LYS A 104 14.80 20.17 -10.72
N GLU A 105 13.60 20.16 -10.16
CA GLU A 105 13.20 21.07 -9.06
C GLU A 105 13.72 20.57 -7.70
N ILE A 106 14.21 19.33 -7.61
CA ILE A 106 14.81 18.79 -6.37
C ILE A 106 15.96 19.68 -5.87
N ASP A 107 16.78 20.24 -6.77
CA ASP A 107 17.88 21.13 -6.37
C ASP A 107 17.40 22.53 -5.96
N MET A 108 16.16 22.88 -6.30
CA MET A 108 15.57 24.18 -6.01
C MET A 108 14.83 24.19 -4.67
N CYS A 109 14.60 23.02 -4.08
CA CYS A 109 13.96 22.90 -2.77
C CYS A 109 14.72 23.69 -1.70
N SER A 110 13.99 24.49 -0.95
CA SER A 110 14.51 25.14 0.26
C SER A 110 14.68 24.13 1.40
N GLU A 111 15.51 24.47 2.40
CA GLU A 111 15.63 23.68 3.63
C GLU A 111 14.28 23.51 4.33
N GLY A 112 13.43 24.55 4.31
CA GLY A 112 12.08 24.50 4.88
C GLY A 112 11.17 23.47 4.18
N GLN A 113 11.20 23.39 2.85
CA GLN A 113 10.43 22.38 2.11
C GLN A 113 10.88 20.94 2.45
N MET A 114 12.17 20.74 2.69
CA MET A 114 12.72 19.43 3.01
C MET A 114 12.71 19.10 4.51
N GLU A 115 12.38 20.05 5.39
CA GLU A 115 12.49 19.90 6.85
C GLU A 115 11.78 18.62 7.36
N LYS A 116 10.54 18.40 6.89
CA LYS A 116 9.76 17.21 7.26
C LYS A 116 10.46 15.91 6.84
N ILE A 117 11.02 15.89 5.63
CA ILE A 117 11.73 14.73 5.09
C ILE A 117 13.05 14.52 5.83
N MET A 118 13.82 15.58 6.07
CA MET A 118 15.10 15.48 6.77
C MET A 118 14.94 14.99 8.20
N LYS A 119 13.89 15.40 8.93
CA LYS A 119 13.57 14.83 10.26
C LYS A 119 13.42 13.30 10.23
N ILE A 120 12.81 12.77 9.17
CA ILE A 120 12.68 11.32 8.97
C ILE A 120 14.05 10.72 8.61
N VAL A 121 14.77 11.32 7.67
CA VAL A 121 16.10 10.86 7.23
C VAL A 121 17.07 10.80 8.40
N ASP A 122 17.16 11.84 9.22
CA ASP A 122 18.04 11.92 10.39
C ASP A 122 17.72 10.85 11.43
N SER A 123 16.44 10.49 11.56
CA SER A 123 15.99 9.41 12.45
C SER A 123 16.33 8.01 11.94
N LEU A 124 16.53 7.85 10.63
CA LEU A 124 16.83 6.57 9.99
C LEU A 124 18.33 6.40 9.67
N SER A 125 19.03 7.50 9.38
CA SER A 125 20.42 7.53 8.95
C SER A 125 21.01 8.93 9.17
N SER A 126 21.69 9.12 10.31
CA SER A 126 22.23 10.41 10.76
C SER A 126 23.43 10.97 9.96
N GLY A 127 23.79 10.35 8.83
CA GLY A 127 24.94 10.73 8.01
C GLY A 127 24.61 11.39 6.68
N ILE A 128 23.32 11.55 6.34
CA ILE A 128 22.90 12.07 5.04
C ILE A 128 22.34 13.47 5.23
N ASN A 129 23.05 14.47 4.70
CA ASN A 129 22.56 15.85 4.68
C ASN A 129 21.59 16.09 3.52
N PHE A 130 20.96 17.27 3.51
CA PHE A 130 20.03 17.72 2.47
C PHE A 130 20.54 17.45 1.04
N LYS A 131 21.77 17.88 0.72
CA LYS A 131 22.34 17.71 -0.64
C LYS A 131 22.54 16.24 -0.98
N GLY A 132 23.00 15.45 -0.01
CA GLY A 132 23.17 14.00 -0.15
C GLY A 132 21.85 13.30 -0.42
N PHE A 133 20.80 13.65 0.33
CA PHE A 133 19.47 13.09 0.13
C PHE A 133 18.90 13.47 -1.24
N SER A 134 18.97 14.74 -1.63
CA SER A 134 18.55 15.24 -2.94
C SER A 134 19.24 14.51 -4.10
N ALA A 135 20.55 14.29 -4.00
CA ALA A 135 21.30 13.51 -4.98
C ALA A 135 20.81 12.05 -5.06
N CYS A 136 20.57 11.41 -3.92
CA CYS A 136 20.04 10.05 -3.87
C CYS A 136 18.63 9.96 -4.47
N LEU A 137 17.74 10.89 -4.14
CA LEU A 137 16.36 10.94 -4.63
C LEU A 137 16.33 11.08 -6.15
N ARG A 138 17.16 11.98 -6.71
CA ARG A 138 17.29 12.17 -8.15
C ARG A 138 17.76 10.90 -8.85
N GLU A 139 18.82 10.30 -8.34
CA GLU A 139 19.39 9.08 -8.94
C GLU A 139 18.39 7.92 -8.87
N PHE A 140 17.69 7.79 -7.74
CA PHE A 140 16.64 6.81 -7.57
C PHE A 140 15.48 7.02 -8.55
N ALA A 141 14.98 8.24 -8.70
CA ALA A 141 13.90 8.53 -9.65
C ALA A 141 14.33 8.29 -11.11
N ARG A 142 15.55 8.68 -11.47
CA ARG A 142 16.14 8.44 -12.80
C ARG A 142 16.30 6.94 -13.09
N LYS A 143 16.86 6.18 -12.15
CA LYS A 143 17.05 4.72 -12.28
C LYS A 143 15.73 3.99 -12.51
N ASN A 144 14.67 4.45 -11.85
CA ASN A 144 13.33 3.88 -11.96
C ASN A 144 12.49 4.48 -13.09
N LYS A 145 13.12 5.24 -14.00
CA LYS A 145 12.52 5.79 -15.22
C LYS A 145 11.24 6.60 -14.98
N VAL A 146 11.12 7.25 -13.82
CA VAL A 146 10.00 8.16 -13.57
C VAL A 146 10.17 9.37 -14.48
N THR A 147 9.21 9.59 -15.36
CA THR A 147 9.21 10.73 -16.29
C THR A 147 8.42 11.90 -15.71
N ASN A 148 8.69 13.11 -16.21
CA ASN A 148 7.83 14.26 -15.91
C ASN A 148 6.38 14.04 -16.36
N GLY A 149 6.16 13.19 -17.38
CA GLY A 149 4.82 12.79 -17.80
C GLY A 149 4.10 11.99 -16.72
N ASP A 150 4.80 11.06 -16.06
CA ASP A 150 4.23 10.25 -14.97
C ASP A 150 3.85 11.12 -13.76
N LEU A 151 4.71 12.07 -13.40
CA LEU A 151 4.46 13.03 -12.30
C LEU A 151 3.26 13.95 -12.59
N LYS A 152 3.17 14.45 -13.84
CA LYS A 152 2.03 15.28 -14.28
C LYS A 152 0.72 14.50 -14.39
N ASN A 153 0.77 13.26 -14.90
CA ASN A 153 -0.41 12.38 -14.96
C ASN A 153 -0.93 12.03 -13.56
N ALA A 154 -0.04 12.09 -12.58
CA ALA A 154 -0.34 11.95 -11.16
C ALA A 154 -0.72 13.30 -10.50
N GLY A 155 -0.98 14.34 -11.28
CA GLY A 155 -1.54 15.60 -10.75
C GLY A 155 -0.59 16.42 -9.88
N LEU A 156 0.73 16.18 -9.93
CA LEU A 156 1.70 17.07 -9.29
C LEU A 156 1.79 18.39 -10.06
N THR A 157 1.56 19.49 -9.34
CA THR A 157 1.76 20.85 -9.82
C THR A 157 2.92 21.47 -9.03
N SER A 158 3.84 22.13 -9.75
CA SER A 158 4.98 22.80 -9.12
C SER A 158 4.54 24.14 -8.56
N GLN A 159 4.96 24.46 -7.35
CA GLN A 159 4.80 25.80 -6.78
C GLN A 159 5.98 26.73 -7.09
N PHE A 160 6.96 26.29 -7.87
CA PHE A 160 8.08 27.12 -8.32
C PHE A 160 7.64 28.04 -9.47
N ASP A 161 6.87 29.07 -9.13
CA ASP A 161 6.73 30.28 -9.95
C ASP A 161 7.62 31.36 -9.30
N PRO A 162 8.64 31.91 -9.98
CA PRO A 162 9.54 32.90 -9.39
C PRO A 162 8.88 34.26 -9.07
N GLU A 163 7.57 34.43 -9.27
CA GLU A 163 6.93 35.75 -9.14
C GLU A 163 5.68 35.90 -8.27
N LYS A 164 5.11 34.88 -7.60
CA LYS A 164 3.95 35.14 -6.70
C LYS A 164 3.85 34.24 -5.47
N SER A 165 3.82 34.88 -4.30
CA SER A 165 3.30 34.31 -3.04
C SER A 165 1.75 34.41 -2.97
N PRO A 166 1.12 33.76 -1.99
CA PRO A 166 0.31 32.56 -2.15
C PRO A 166 -1.15 32.87 -2.48
N LYS A 167 -1.76 32.05 -3.34
CA LYS A 167 -3.20 31.86 -3.37
C LYS A 167 -3.50 30.42 -2.98
N ILE A 168 -4.24 30.29 -1.90
CA ILE A 168 -4.91 29.06 -1.46
C ILE A 168 -5.86 28.66 -2.59
N GLU A 169 -5.68 27.48 -3.18
CA GLU A 169 -6.75 26.79 -3.91
C GLU A 169 -6.50 25.27 -3.92
N GLU A 170 -7.58 24.57 -3.56
CA GLU A 170 -7.75 23.12 -3.59
C GLU A 170 -7.74 22.56 -5.03
N ASN A 171 -7.60 21.22 -5.11
CA ASN A 171 -7.73 20.33 -6.27
C ASN A 171 -6.50 20.13 -7.19
N SER A 172 -5.91 18.94 -7.07
CA SER A 172 -5.89 17.97 -8.19
C SER A 172 -5.64 16.55 -7.70
N GLU A 173 -6.56 15.65 -8.04
CA GLU A 173 -6.48 14.20 -7.84
C GLU A 173 -5.40 13.56 -8.72
N LYS A 174 -4.55 12.69 -8.16
CA LYS A 174 -4.28 11.29 -8.58
C LYS A 174 -2.91 10.77 -8.13
N SER A 175 -2.85 9.74 -7.31
CA SER A 175 -1.95 8.60 -7.59
C SER A 175 -2.35 7.38 -6.78
N ILE A 176 -2.33 6.24 -7.44
CA ILE A 176 -2.86 4.96 -7.01
C ILE A 176 -1.94 4.36 -5.94
N LEU A 177 -2.46 4.18 -4.72
CA LEU A 177 -1.86 3.34 -3.69
C LEU A 177 -2.26 1.88 -3.95
N GLN A 178 -1.31 0.96 -4.16
CA GLN A 178 -1.54 -0.47 -4.29
C GLN A 178 -1.63 -1.14 -2.90
N ILE A 179 -2.86 -1.30 -2.44
CA ILE A 179 -3.20 -2.03 -1.23
C ILE A 179 -3.00 -3.53 -1.47
N SER A 180 -2.23 -4.19 -0.60
CA SER A 180 -1.97 -5.62 -0.74
C SER A 180 -3.16 -6.47 -0.26
N THR A 181 -3.42 -7.58 -0.95
CA THR A 181 -4.48 -8.54 -0.60
C THR A 181 -4.07 -9.53 0.49
N THR A 182 -2.94 -9.29 1.19
CA THR A 182 -2.42 -10.13 2.29
C THR A 182 -2.27 -9.35 3.60
N ARG A 183 -2.57 -8.05 3.56
CA ARG A 183 -2.51 -7.12 4.70
C ARG A 183 -3.84 -6.42 4.83
N CYS A 184 -4.16 -5.97 6.04
CA CYS A 184 -5.34 -5.17 6.24
C CYS A 184 -5.22 -3.83 5.49
N ALA A 185 -6.22 -3.47 4.69
CA ALA A 185 -6.28 -2.20 3.97
C ALA A 185 -6.22 -0.97 4.89
N ILE A 186 -6.61 -1.13 6.16
CA ILE A 186 -6.64 -0.07 7.18
C ILE A 186 -5.28 0.07 7.88
N CYS A 187 -4.74 -1.00 8.50
CA CYS A 187 -3.51 -0.92 9.30
C CYS A 187 -2.26 -1.53 8.66
N GLN A 188 -2.39 -2.14 7.48
CA GLN A 188 -1.31 -2.83 6.74
C GLN A 188 -0.61 -3.97 7.51
N LYS A 189 -1.22 -4.49 8.59
CA LYS A 189 -0.72 -5.66 9.35
C LYS A 189 -1.36 -6.96 8.84
N SER A 190 -0.64 -8.08 9.00
CA SER A 190 -1.08 -9.44 8.63
C SER A 190 -1.38 -10.34 9.84
N GLN A 191 -1.39 -9.81 11.06
CA GLN A 191 -1.33 -10.61 12.30
C GLN A 191 -2.68 -10.81 13.02
N ASN A 192 -3.78 -10.30 12.47
CA ASN A 192 -5.11 -10.49 13.03
C ASN A 192 -5.94 -11.44 12.15
N PRO A 193 -6.99 -12.08 12.68
CA PRO A 193 -7.99 -12.69 11.81
C PRO A 193 -8.46 -11.64 10.80
N MET A 194 -8.34 -11.96 9.51
CA MET A 194 -8.69 -11.07 8.41
C MET A 194 -9.88 -11.65 7.65
N LYS A 195 -10.72 -10.76 7.13
CA LYS A 195 -11.75 -11.10 6.15
C LYS A 195 -11.43 -10.44 4.82
N ILE A 196 -11.64 -11.21 3.75
CA ILE A 196 -11.63 -10.69 2.39
C ILE A 196 -12.99 -10.04 2.14
N ILE A 197 -12.98 -8.78 1.74
CA ILE A 197 -14.16 -7.98 1.43
C ILE A 197 -14.08 -7.55 -0.02
N GLN A 198 -15.04 -8.02 -0.82
CA GLN A 198 -15.13 -7.70 -2.24
C GLN A 198 -16.14 -6.57 -2.50
N SER A 199 -17.27 -6.56 -1.77
CA SER A 199 -18.35 -5.61 -1.98
C SER A 199 -17.90 -4.17 -1.72
N GLN A 200 -18.18 -3.29 -2.68
CA GLN A 200 -17.91 -1.88 -2.55
C GLN A 200 -18.72 -1.22 -1.42
N ASN A 201 -19.92 -1.73 -1.16
CA ASN A 201 -20.76 -1.24 -0.07
C ASN A 201 -20.17 -1.63 1.29
N GLU A 202 -19.62 -2.83 1.42
CA GLU A 202 -18.93 -3.26 2.64
C GLU A 202 -17.64 -2.46 2.87
N LYS A 203 -16.83 -2.26 1.83
CA LYS A 203 -15.63 -1.40 1.89
C LYS A 203 -15.99 0.02 2.35
N LEU A 204 -17.06 0.60 1.79
CA LEU A 204 -17.54 1.92 2.17
C LEU A 204 -17.86 1.99 3.66
N VAL A 205 -18.63 1.03 4.19
CA VAL A 205 -18.97 1.00 5.62
C VAL A 205 -17.73 0.90 6.50
N ILE A 206 -16.79 0.01 6.15
CA ILE A 206 -15.56 -0.18 6.93
C ILE A 206 -14.74 1.12 6.96
N VAL A 207 -14.56 1.75 5.80
CA VAL A 207 -13.76 2.98 5.69
C VAL A 207 -14.45 4.14 6.40
N VAL A 208 -15.75 4.35 6.19
CA VAL A 208 -16.53 5.42 6.86
C VAL A 208 -16.42 5.30 8.38
N GLY A 209 -16.64 4.10 8.93
CA GLY A 209 -16.57 3.88 10.37
C GLY A 209 -15.18 4.16 10.95
N ASN A 210 -14.12 3.74 10.25
CA ASN A 210 -12.75 4.01 10.69
C ASN A 210 -12.33 5.48 10.53
N VAL A 211 -12.87 6.21 9.54
CA VAL A 211 -12.67 7.66 9.42
C VAL A 211 -13.41 8.41 10.53
N LEU A 212 -14.65 8.03 10.85
CA LEU A 212 -15.40 8.62 11.97
C LEU A 212 -14.71 8.45 13.32
N ARG A 213 -13.90 7.39 13.48
CA ARG A 213 -13.06 7.16 14.67
C ARG A 213 -11.70 7.87 14.61
N GLY A 214 -11.35 8.49 13.49
CA GLY A 214 -10.03 9.10 13.28
C GLY A 214 -8.88 8.11 13.10
N VAL A 215 -9.18 6.81 12.91
CA VAL A 215 -8.17 5.77 12.67
C VAL A 215 -7.64 5.84 11.23
N VAL A 216 -8.47 6.32 10.31
CA VAL A 216 -8.15 6.46 8.89
C VAL A 216 -8.37 7.91 8.48
N THR A 217 -7.47 8.44 7.67
CA THR A 217 -7.60 9.77 7.06
C THR A 217 -8.33 9.66 5.72
N PHE A 218 -8.91 10.76 5.23
CA PHE A 218 -9.50 10.79 3.90
C PHE A 218 -8.49 10.47 2.78
N LYS A 219 -7.22 10.88 2.94
CA LYS A 219 -6.12 10.57 2.00
C LYS A 219 -5.95 9.05 1.84
N LYS A 220 -6.01 8.31 2.95
CA LYS A 220 -5.91 6.83 2.97
C LYS A 220 -7.20 6.11 2.59
N ALA A 221 -8.36 6.70 2.90
CA ALA A 221 -9.68 6.14 2.59
C ALA A 221 -9.98 6.07 1.09
N LYS A 222 -9.66 7.13 0.34
CA LYS A 222 -10.00 7.25 -1.09
C LYS A 222 -9.44 6.10 -1.94
N PRO A 223 -8.14 5.72 -1.84
CA PRO A 223 -7.60 4.58 -2.59
C PRO A 223 -8.28 3.25 -2.27
N ILE A 224 -8.65 3.00 -1.01
CA ILE A 224 -9.36 1.77 -0.60
C ILE A 224 -10.68 1.63 -1.36
N LEU A 225 -11.38 2.75 -1.55
CA LEU A 225 -12.66 2.80 -2.25
C LEU A 225 -12.51 2.91 -3.77
N ALA A 226 -11.40 3.41 -4.30
CA ALA A 226 -11.14 3.42 -5.74
C ALA A 226 -10.96 2.00 -6.30
N MET A 227 -10.61 1.02 -5.46
CA MET A 227 -10.46 -0.38 -5.82
C MET A 227 -11.78 -1.15 -5.80
N SER A 228 -12.76 -0.72 -6.60
CA SER A 228 -14.10 -1.31 -6.60
C SER A 228 -14.09 -2.82 -6.83
N ASP A 229 -13.25 -3.28 -7.76
CA ASP A 229 -13.29 -4.65 -8.26
C ASP A 229 -12.30 -5.59 -7.57
N GLN A 230 -11.41 -5.04 -6.74
CA GLN A 230 -10.37 -5.85 -6.08
C GLN A 230 -10.84 -6.32 -4.69
N PRO A 231 -10.75 -7.62 -4.38
CA PRO A 231 -10.95 -8.09 -3.02
C PRO A 231 -9.88 -7.51 -2.09
N LEU A 232 -10.29 -6.96 -0.95
CA LEU A 232 -9.39 -6.35 0.02
C LEU A 232 -9.48 -7.06 1.37
N ASN A 233 -8.34 -7.21 2.05
CA ASN A 233 -8.32 -7.77 3.39
C ASN A 233 -8.57 -6.70 4.44
N PHE A 234 -9.34 -7.03 5.45
CA PHE A 234 -9.55 -6.20 6.63
C PHE A 234 -9.38 -7.03 7.89
N CYS A 235 -8.66 -6.52 8.89
CA CYS A 235 -8.68 -7.13 10.21
C CYS A 235 -10.12 -7.13 10.72
N VAL A 236 -10.53 -8.24 11.33
CA VAL A 236 -11.81 -8.34 12.03
C VAL A 236 -11.98 -7.20 13.03
N SER A 237 -10.92 -6.79 13.73
CA SER A 237 -10.98 -5.63 14.64
C SER A 237 -11.43 -4.36 13.92
N HIS A 238 -10.84 -4.01 12.77
CA HIS A 238 -11.24 -2.83 11.99
C HIS A 238 -12.66 -2.92 11.41
N ILE A 239 -13.19 -4.13 11.21
CA ILE A 239 -14.59 -4.35 10.81
C ILE A 239 -15.51 -4.01 11.99
N THR A 240 -15.27 -4.59 13.16
CA THR A 240 -16.06 -4.34 14.37
C THR A 240 -15.97 -2.88 14.80
N GLU A 241 -14.76 -2.33 14.79
CA GLU A 241 -14.48 -0.94 15.07
C GLU A 241 -15.18 0.04 14.13
N ALA A 242 -15.37 -0.33 12.86
CA ALA A 242 -16.13 0.48 11.92
C ALA A 242 -17.62 0.54 12.30
N ILE A 243 -18.19 -0.59 12.70
CA ILE A 243 -19.57 -0.69 13.19
C ILE A 243 -19.72 0.21 14.42
N ASP A 244 -18.84 0.08 15.40
CA ASP A 244 -18.83 0.90 16.61
C ASP A 244 -18.67 2.39 16.31
N GLY A 245 -17.81 2.74 15.34
CA GLY A 245 -17.60 4.11 14.90
C GLY A 245 -18.88 4.76 14.37
N ILE A 246 -19.65 4.02 13.56
CA ILE A 246 -20.92 4.50 13.01
C ILE A 246 -21.99 4.59 14.10
N PHE A 247 -22.10 3.59 14.98
CA PHE A 247 -23.03 3.62 16.12
C PHE A 247 -22.78 4.83 17.02
N ARG A 248 -21.51 5.10 17.38
CA ARG A 248 -21.12 6.28 18.17
C ARG A 248 -21.48 7.58 17.46
N ALA A 249 -21.17 7.69 16.17
CA ALA A 249 -21.48 8.89 15.39
C ALA A 249 -23.00 9.15 15.28
N LEU A 250 -23.81 8.09 15.27
CA LEU A 250 -25.27 8.17 15.26
C LEU A 250 -25.89 8.27 16.65
N GLN A 251 -25.11 8.13 17.72
CA GLN A 251 -25.57 7.99 19.10
C GLN A 251 -26.66 6.93 19.24
N ARG A 252 -26.39 5.72 18.73
CA ARG A 252 -27.28 4.55 18.81
C ARG A 252 -26.50 3.34 19.28
N GLU A 253 -27.21 2.40 19.89
CA GLU A 253 -26.61 1.14 20.36
C GLU A 253 -27.13 -0.05 19.57
N LYS A 254 -28.33 0.05 18.98
CA LYS A 254 -28.95 -1.06 18.26
C LYS A 254 -29.21 -0.71 16.80
N ILE A 255 -29.00 -1.70 15.94
CA ILE A 255 -29.17 -1.53 14.49
C ILE A 255 -30.62 -1.17 14.12
N ASP A 256 -31.59 -1.69 14.88
CA ASP A 256 -33.02 -1.45 14.69
C ASP A 256 -33.44 -0.02 15.08
N GLU A 257 -32.58 0.77 15.71
CA GLU A 257 -32.84 2.18 16.05
C GLU A 257 -32.36 3.15 14.94
N ILE A 258 -31.61 2.65 13.97
CA ILE A 258 -31.02 3.48 12.92
C ILE A 258 -32.05 3.70 11.81
N ARG A 259 -32.34 4.97 11.56
CA ARG A 259 -33.21 5.47 10.49
C ARG A 259 -32.51 6.61 9.76
N ASP A 260 -32.90 6.85 8.53
CA ASP A 260 -32.39 7.96 7.71
C ASP A 260 -32.79 9.33 8.24
N SER A 261 -33.92 9.41 8.95
CA SER A 261 -34.39 10.57 9.70
C SER A 261 -33.64 10.81 11.03
N CYS A 262 -32.60 10.03 11.36
CA CYS A 262 -31.82 10.23 12.58
C CYS A 262 -31.16 11.63 12.60
N PRO A 263 -31.31 12.42 13.68
CA PRO A 263 -30.71 13.76 13.77
C PRO A 263 -29.20 13.78 13.54
N TYR A 264 -28.50 12.73 13.98
CA TYR A 264 -27.05 12.59 13.86
C TYR A 264 -26.60 12.00 12.52
N MET A 265 -27.53 11.62 11.64
CA MET A 265 -27.21 11.09 10.32
C MET A 265 -26.39 12.07 9.50
N LYS A 266 -26.62 13.38 9.67
CA LYS A 266 -25.86 14.43 8.99
C LYS A 266 -24.34 14.30 9.22
N ASN A 267 -23.91 13.93 10.43
CA ASN A 267 -22.49 13.79 10.77
C ASN A 267 -21.83 12.64 10.00
N VAL A 268 -22.53 11.51 9.92
CA VAL A 268 -22.09 10.35 9.12
C VAL A 268 -22.09 10.69 7.64
N MET A 269 -23.15 11.36 7.16
CA MET A 269 -23.31 11.69 5.76
C MET A 269 -22.25 12.69 5.25
N ILE A 270 -21.66 13.54 6.10
CA ILE A 270 -20.50 14.35 5.70
C ILE A 270 -19.36 13.44 5.21
N VAL A 271 -19.00 12.42 6.00
CA VAL A 271 -17.94 11.47 5.64
C VAL A 271 -18.33 10.63 4.43
N VAL A 272 -19.56 10.11 4.40
CA VAL A 272 -20.07 9.30 3.29
C VAL A 272 -20.06 10.09 1.98
N ASN A 273 -20.49 11.35 1.99
CA ASN A 273 -20.58 12.17 0.78
C ASN A 273 -19.20 12.55 0.22
N VAL A 274 -18.19 12.69 1.08
CA VAL A 274 -16.79 12.86 0.64
C VAL A 274 -16.30 11.61 -0.09
N MET A 275 -16.73 10.42 0.31
CA MET A 275 -16.26 9.14 -0.24
C MET A 275 -17.08 8.64 -1.42
N ARG A 276 -18.40 8.87 -1.42
CA ARG A 276 -19.34 8.47 -2.45
C ARG A 276 -20.40 9.55 -2.62
N PRO A 277 -20.10 10.58 -3.43
CA PRO A 277 -21.03 11.67 -3.68
C PRO A 277 -22.37 11.15 -4.19
N LYS A 278 -23.46 11.82 -3.80
CA LYS A 278 -24.86 11.51 -4.20
C LYS A 278 -25.47 10.26 -3.57
N LEU A 279 -24.78 9.57 -2.65
CA LEU A 279 -25.42 8.49 -1.88
C LEU A 279 -26.42 9.10 -0.90
N SER A 280 -27.69 8.67 -0.94
CA SER A 280 -28.69 9.15 0.01
C SER A 280 -28.50 8.51 1.40
N SER A 281 -28.94 9.20 2.45
CA SER A 281 -28.94 8.66 3.81
C SER A 281 -29.76 7.38 3.92
N GLY A 282 -30.94 7.31 3.29
CA GLY A 282 -31.77 6.10 3.24
C GLY A 282 -31.04 4.90 2.63
N LEU A 283 -30.32 5.12 1.53
CA LEU A 283 -29.54 4.04 0.90
C LEU A 283 -28.33 3.65 1.75
N PHE A 284 -27.65 4.61 2.37
CA PHE A 284 -26.55 4.32 3.29
C PHE A 284 -27.02 3.52 4.51
N VAL A 285 -28.16 3.87 5.10
CA VAL A 285 -28.76 3.12 6.22
C VAL A 285 -29.01 1.67 5.83
N LYS A 286 -29.59 1.43 4.64
CA LYS A 286 -29.80 0.07 4.13
C LYS A 286 -28.48 -0.69 3.98
N ILE A 287 -27.48 -0.06 3.36
CA ILE A 287 -26.13 -0.63 3.22
C ILE A 287 -25.53 -0.99 4.58
N PHE A 288 -25.66 -0.10 5.58
CA PHE A 288 -25.13 -0.33 6.92
C PHE A 288 -25.85 -1.45 7.66
N GLN A 289 -27.18 -1.50 7.56
CA GLN A 289 -27.99 -2.58 8.15
C GLN A 289 -27.64 -3.94 7.55
N ASP A 290 -27.49 -4.01 6.23
CA ASP A 290 -27.08 -5.25 5.55
C ASP A 290 -25.66 -5.66 5.98
N PHE A 291 -24.73 -4.70 6.09
CA PHE A 291 -23.38 -4.94 6.59
C PHE A 291 -23.36 -5.52 8.01
N VAL A 292 -24.10 -4.90 8.95
CA VAL A 292 -24.18 -5.38 10.33
C VAL A 292 -24.77 -6.78 10.39
N LYS A 293 -25.81 -7.11 9.60
CA LYS A 293 -26.37 -8.46 9.55
C LYS A 293 -25.37 -9.52 9.07
N ILE A 294 -24.50 -9.18 8.11
CA ILE A 294 -23.47 -10.07 7.60
C ILE A 294 -22.37 -10.32 8.65
N HIS A 295 -22.02 -9.28 9.42
CA HIS A 295 -20.86 -9.29 10.32
C HIS A 295 -21.19 -9.36 11.82
N SER A 296 -22.47 -9.42 12.20
CA SER A 296 -22.92 -9.53 13.60
C SER A 296 -22.52 -10.84 14.28
N LYS A 297 -22.19 -11.88 13.52
CA LYS A 297 -21.67 -13.17 14.04
C LYS A 297 -20.19 -13.13 14.45
N ILE A 298 -19.56 -11.96 14.38
CA ILE A 298 -18.13 -11.76 14.69
C ILE A 298 -17.93 -11.13 16.08
N GLN A 299 -19.01 -10.64 16.70
CA GLN A 299 -19.03 -10.24 18.11
C GLN A 299 -19.27 -11.46 19.00
#